data_AF-A9NYC5-F1
#
_entry.id   AF-A9NYC5-F1
#
_cell.length_a   1.000
_cell.length_b   1.000
_cell.length_c   1.000
_cell.angle_alpha   90.00
_cell.angle_beta   90.00
_cell.angle_gamma   90.00
#
_symmetry.space_group_name_H-M   'P 1'
#
loop_
_entity.id
_entity.type
_entity.pdbx_description
1 polymer ?
#
loop_
_entity_poly.entity_id
_entity_poly.type
_entity_poly.pdbx_seq_one_letter_code
_entity_poly.pdbx_strand_id
1 'polypeptide(L)'
;MALASFSKRICTDILSSHSLNPYSPLCNTICRSISRQPRYLKEVGLPDFLKAVGNGVEAHSEKLANEVGDLQKLLETRTMTLKKLGIPCKHRKLILRFTQKYRLGLWRPRPVDLQK
;
A
#
# COMPACT_ATOMS: atom_id res chain seq x y z
N MET A 1 -7.63 -16.46 -40.36
CA MET A 1 -7.98 -15.19 -39.69
C MET A 1 -7.15 -15.05 -38.43
N ALA A 2 -6.19 -14.13 -38.45
CA ALA A 2 -5.31 -13.83 -37.32
C ALA A 2 -6.01 -12.88 -36.32
N LEU A 3 -5.66 -12.99 -35.03
CA LEU A 3 -5.23 -11.93 -34.08
C LEU A 3 -4.95 -12.64 -32.73
N ALA A 4 -3.71 -13.05 -32.46
CA ALA A 4 -2.68 -12.27 -31.77
C ALA A 4 -2.99 -11.98 -30.28
N SER A 5 -2.32 -12.75 -29.41
CA SER A 5 -1.62 -12.36 -28.19
C SER A 5 -2.29 -11.40 -27.19
N PHE A 6 -2.51 -11.92 -25.97
CA PHE A 6 -2.18 -11.16 -24.77
C PHE A 6 -1.45 -12.03 -23.76
N SER A 7 -0.12 -11.99 -23.86
CA SER A 7 0.79 -12.49 -22.84
C SER A 7 0.51 -11.79 -21.52
N LYS A 8 0.11 -12.55 -20.50
CA LYS A 8 0.32 -12.22 -19.09
C LYS A 8 1.12 -13.34 -18.44
N ARG A 9 2.26 -13.68 -19.05
CA ARG A 9 3.39 -14.29 -18.34
C ARG A 9 4.23 -13.15 -17.76
N ILE A 10 3.93 -12.77 -16.53
CA ILE A 10 4.94 -12.28 -15.59
C ILE A 10 4.76 -13.11 -14.33
N CYS A 11 5.45 -14.25 -14.35
CA CYS A 11 5.91 -15.10 -13.27
C CYS A 11 5.28 -14.90 -11.89
N THR A 12 4.34 -15.77 -11.54
CA THR A 12 4.08 -16.16 -10.15
C THR A 12 4.56 -17.59 -9.94
N ASP A 13 5.86 -17.83 -10.13
CA ASP A 13 6.48 -19.16 -9.93
C ASP A 13 7.70 -19.08 -9.00
N ILE A 14 7.62 -18.28 -7.93
CA ILE A 14 8.56 -18.37 -6.80
C ILE A 14 7.76 -18.26 -5.51
N LEU A 15 6.85 -19.20 -5.27
CA LEU A 15 6.45 -19.60 -3.91
C LEU A 15 5.69 -20.93 -3.94
N SER A 16 6.22 -21.91 -4.69
CA SER A 16 5.78 -23.29 -4.57
C SER A 16 7.01 -24.14 -4.35
N SER A 17 6.93 -25.01 -3.35
CA SER A 17 7.94 -25.98 -2.91
C SER A 17 9.31 -25.43 -2.52
N HIS A 18 9.52 -25.11 -1.23
CA HIS A 18 10.65 -25.62 -0.46
C HIS A 18 10.39 -25.39 1.03
N SER A 19 10.41 -26.49 1.79
CA SER A 19 10.47 -26.55 3.26
C SER A 19 11.39 -25.45 3.81
N LEU A 20 10.84 -24.58 4.66
CA LEU A 20 11.59 -23.53 5.34
C LEU A 20 12.54 -24.17 6.34
N ASN A 21 13.77 -24.45 5.90
CA ASN A 21 14.88 -24.81 6.77
C ASN A 21 15.44 -23.53 7.41
N PRO A 22 15.36 -23.35 8.74
CA PRO A 22 15.79 -22.13 9.44
C PRO A 22 17.32 -21.89 9.49
N TYR A 23 18.13 -22.70 8.80
CA TYR A 23 19.60 -22.64 8.85
C TYR A 23 20.28 -22.21 7.53
N SER A 24 19.57 -21.58 6.59
CA SER A 24 20.14 -21.11 5.33
C SER A 24 20.87 -19.75 5.48
N PRO A 25 22.12 -19.58 5.00
CA PRO A 25 22.81 -18.28 4.99
C PRO A 25 22.19 -17.26 4.02
N LEU A 26 21.41 -17.73 3.04
CA LEU A 26 20.85 -16.92 1.96
C LEU A 26 19.58 -16.15 2.37
N CYS A 27 18.87 -16.59 3.43
CA CYS A 27 17.71 -15.85 3.93
C CYS A 27 18.11 -14.60 4.75
N ASN A 28 19.32 -14.55 5.32
CA ASN A 28 19.76 -13.38 6.11
C ASN A 28 20.03 -12.12 5.26
N THR A 29 20.36 -12.27 3.97
CA THR A 29 20.66 -11.14 3.08
C THR A 29 19.38 -10.44 2.61
N ILE A 30 18.30 -11.17 2.35
CA ILE A 30 17.00 -10.61 1.93
C ILE A 30 16.24 -10.01 3.13
N CYS A 31 16.42 -10.56 4.34
CA CYS A 31 15.77 -10.06 5.54
C CYS A 31 16.29 -8.69 6.03
N ARG A 32 17.52 -8.30 5.67
CA ARG A 32 18.13 -7.06 6.17
C ARG A 32 17.63 -5.78 5.49
N SER A 33 16.99 -5.87 4.32
CA SER A 33 16.42 -4.71 3.62
C SER A 33 15.00 -4.35 4.09
N ILE A 34 14.31 -5.27 4.79
CA ILE A 34 12.94 -5.09 5.31
C ILE A 34 12.93 -4.37 6.68
N SER A 35 14.05 -4.41 7.42
CA SER A 35 14.11 -3.82 8.78
C SER A 35 14.16 -2.29 8.80
N ARG A 36 14.36 -1.63 7.65
CA ARG A 36 14.27 -0.17 7.54
C ARG A 36 12.81 0.22 7.29
N GLN A 37 12.04 0.33 8.37
CA GLN A 37 10.80 1.12 8.29
C GLN A 37 11.18 2.50 7.76
N PRO A 38 10.53 2.97 6.70
CA PRO A 38 10.89 4.24 6.12
C PRO A 38 10.66 5.39 7.11
N ARG A 39 11.72 6.16 7.40
CA ARG A 39 11.68 7.30 8.32
C ARG A 39 10.65 8.40 7.97
N TYR A 40 10.07 8.37 6.78
CA TYR A 40 9.05 9.32 6.32
C TYR A 40 7.62 9.03 6.80
N LEU A 41 7.40 7.91 7.50
CA LEU A 41 6.09 7.50 8.04
C LEU A 41 5.45 8.52 8.99
N LYS A 42 6.24 9.39 9.61
CA LYS A 42 5.81 10.23 10.74
C LYS A 42 5.30 11.61 10.33
N GLU A 43 5.53 12.04 9.09
CA GLU A 43 5.34 13.46 8.73
C GLU A 43 4.04 13.76 7.98
N VAL A 44 3.31 12.75 7.49
CA VAL A 44 2.12 12.97 6.67
C VAL A 44 0.85 12.60 7.44
N GLY A 45 -0.09 13.54 7.52
CA GLY A 45 -1.43 13.29 8.06
C GLY A 45 -2.23 12.33 7.18
N LEU A 46 -3.12 11.54 7.79
CA LEU A 46 -4.10 10.72 7.07
C LEU A 46 -4.90 11.52 6.02
N PRO A 47 -5.48 12.70 6.32
CA PRO A 47 -6.22 13.48 5.33
C PRO A 47 -5.32 13.96 4.17
N ASP A 48 -4.09 14.38 4.47
CA ASP A 48 -3.13 14.84 3.44
C ASP A 48 -2.72 13.71 2.51
N PHE A 49 -2.54 12.51 3.06
CA PHE A 49 -2.27 11.31 2.28
C PHE A 49 -3.41 11.05 1.28
N LEU A 50 -4.66 11.07 1.74
CA LEU A 50 -5.82 10.79 0.90
C LEU A 50 -6.06 11.90 -0.14
N LYS A 51 -5.80 13.16 0.22
CA LYS A 51 -5.80 14.30 -0.71
C LYS A 51 -4.74 14.14 -1.81
N ALA A 52 -3.55 13.68 -1.45
CA ALA A 52 -2.50 13.42 -2.44
C ALA A 52 -2.81 12.20 -3.34
N VAL A 53 -3.58 11.23 -2.87
CA VAL A 53 -4.09 10.13 -3.71
C VAL A 53 -5.13 10.65 -4.72
N GLY A 54 -6.01 11.56 -4.29
CA GLY A 54 -7.05 12.15 -5.12
C GLY A 54 -8.14 11.16 -5.55
N ASN A 55 -8.75 11.41 -6.70
CA ASN A 55 -9.78 10.57 -7.33
C ASN A 55 -11.01 10.30 -6.43
N GLY A 56 -11.42 11.30 -5.64
CA GLY A 56 -12.64 11.23 -4.80
C GLY A 56 -12.49 10.38 -3.53
N VAL A 57 -11.30 9.87 -3.23
CA VAL A 57 -11.03 9.13 -1.99
C VAL A 57 -11.10 10.04 -0.75
N GLU A 58 -10.93 11.36 -0.95
CA GLU A 58 -11.03 12.40 0.09
C GLU A 58 -12.36 12.39 0.85
N ALA A 59 -13.48 12.06 0.18
CA ALA A 59 -14.81 11.97 0.79
C ALA A 59 -14.93 10.82 1.82
N HIS A 60 -13.94 9.91 1.88
CA HIS A 60 -13.88 8.83 2.86
C HIS A 60 -12.86 9.08 3.97
N SER A 61 -12.23 10.25 4.00
CA SER A 61 -11.23 10.62 5.01
C SER A 61 -11.77 10.59 6.43
N GLU A 62 -12.97 11.15 6.66
CA GLU A 62 -13.63 11.18 7.97
C GLU A 62 -13.91 9.77 8.51
N LYS A 63 -14.44 8.88 7.66
CA LYS A 63 -14.70 7.47 8.03
C LYS A 63 -13.42 6.71 8.35
N LEU A 64 -12.35 6.98 7.59
CA LEU A 64 -11.05 6.37 7.83
C LEU A 64 -10.39 6.93 9.09
N ALA A 65 -10.51 8.22 9.35
CA ALA A 65 -10.00 8.84 10.57
C ALA A 65 -10.66 8.26 11.82
N ASN A 66 -11.98 8.06 11.81
CA ASN A 66 -12.69 7.53 12.96
C ASN A 66 -12.35 6.05 13.28
N GLU A 67 -12.09 5.24 12.25
CA GLU A 67 -11.96 3.78 12.41
C GLU A 67 -10.51 3.30 12.44
N VAL A 68 -9.66 3.98 11.68
CA VAL A 68 -8.25 3.63 11.54
C VAL A 68 -7.39 4.59 12.37
N GLY A 69 -7.81 5.85 12.53
CA GLY A 69 -7.08 6.89 13.26
C GLY A 69 -5.93 7.44 12.43
N ASP A 70 -4.80 6.73 12.50
CA ASP A 70 -3.52 7.22 12.00
C ASP A 70 -3.14 6.63 10.63
N LEU A 71 -2.23 7.33 9.96
CA LEU A 71 -1.65 6.86 8.71
C LEU A 71 -0.96 5.49 8.87
N GLN A 72 -0.26 5.26 9.98
CA GLN A 72 0.41 3.98 10.23
C GLN A 72 -0.59 2.81 10.22
N LYS A 73 -1.74 3.00 10.88
CA LYS A 73 -2.78 1.98 10.91
C LYS A 73 -3.39 1.77 9.53
N LEU A 74 -3.52 2.82 8.71
CA LEU A 74 -3.97 2.71 7.32
C LEU A 74 -3.02 1.85 6.48
N LEU A 75 -1.71 1.97 6.66
CA LEU A 75 -0.72 1.19 5.91
C LEU A 75 -0.72 -0.31 6.26
N GLU A 76 -1.21 -0.63 7.46
CA GLU A 76 -1.37 -2.00 7.94
C GLU A 76 -2.75 -2.59 7.60
N THR A 77 -3.75 -1.74 7.33
CA THR A 77 -5.12 -2.19 7.05
C THR A 77 -5.22 -3.05 5.79
N ARG A 78 -6.19 -3.98 5.83
CA ARG A 78 -6.52 -4.90 4.74
C ARG A 78 -7.90 -4.58 4.14
N THR A 79 -8.21 -5.22 3.01
CA THR A 79 -9.46 -5.00 2.25
C THR A 79 -10.73 -5.23 3.06
N MET A 80 -10.72 -6.17 4.01
CA MET A 80 -11.90 -6.49 4.83
C MET A 80 -12.28 -5.33 5.75
N THR A 81 -11.30 -4.65 6.36
CA THR A 81 -11.55 -3.47 7.19
C THR A 81 -12.19 -2.38 6.36
N LEU A 82 -11.60 -2.03 5.22
CA LEU A 82 -12.14 -1.01 4.31
C LEU A 82 -13.53 -1.36 3.74
N LYS A 83 -13.84 -2.66 3.60
CA LYS A 83 -15.17 -3.12 3.15
C LYS A 83 -16.22 -2.89 4.23
N LYS A 84 -15.91 -3.14 5.51
CA LYS A 84 -16.82 -2.89 6.63
C LYS A 84 -17.21 -1.40 6.73
N LEU A 85 -16.30 -0.50 6.35
CA LEU A 85 -16.54 0.95 6.30
C LEU A 85 -17.44 1.42 5.14
N GLY A 86 -17.87 0.51 4.27
CA GLY A 86 -18.69 0.85 3.12
C GLY A 86 -17.94 1.58 2.00
N ILE A 87 -16.61 1.58 1.98
CA ILE A 87 -15.82 2.21 0.91
C ILE A 87 -15.96 1.39 -0.37
N PRO A 88 -16.28 1.98 -1.54
CA PRO A 88 -16.50 1.23 -2.77
C PRO A 88 -15.19 0.59 -3.29
N CYS A 89 -15.33 -0.48 -4.06
CA CYS A 89 -14.21 -1.32 -4.49
C CYS A 89 -13.12 -0.55 -5.26
N LYS A 90 -13.51 0.45 -6.06
CA LYS A 90 -12.58 1.32 -6.81
C LYS A 90 -11.66 2.08 -5.85
N HIS A 91 -12.22 2.73 -4.84
CA HIS A 91 -11.44 3.48 -3.85
C HIS A 91 -10.59 2.55 -2.97
N ARG A 92 -11.10 1.38 -2.55
CA ARG A 92 -10.28 0.40 -1.80
C ARG A 92 -9.02 -0.03 -2.56
N LYS A 93 -9.15 -0.30 -3.86
CA LYS A 93 -8.00 -0.65 -4.72
C LYS A 93 -7.00 0.50 -4.83
N LEU A 94 -7.49 1.73 -4.98
CA LEU A 94 -6.64 2.92 -5.03
C LEU A 94 -5.86 3.10 -3.73
N ILE A 95 -6.54 3.09 -2.59
CA ILE A 95 -5.91 3.22 -1.26
C ILE A 95 -4.81 2.18 -1.13
N LEU A 96 -5.10 0.89 -1.31
CA LEU A 96 -4.11 -0.18 -1.14
C LEU A 96 -2.93 -0.09 -2.12
N ARG A 97 -3.17 0.38 -3.34
CA ARG A 97 -2.08 0.61 -4.30
C ARG A 97 -1.15 1.72 -3.83
N PHE A 98 -1.70 2.82 -3.33
CA PHE A 98 -0.91 3.96 -2.88
C PHE A 98 -0.24 3.71 -1.52
N THR A 99 -0.88 2.98 -0.59
CA THR A 99 -0.25 2.57 0.67
C THR A 99 0.96 1.68 0.40
N GLN A 100 0.86 0.74 -0.54
CA GLN A 100 1.99 -0.11 -0.91
C GLN A 100 3.13 0.70 -1.56
N LYS A 101 2.82 1.64 -2.47
CA LYS A 101 3.83 2.53 -3.04
C LYS A 101 4.50 3.41 -1.99
N TYR A 102 3.72 3.87 -1.03
CA TYR A 102 4.21 4.65 0.11
C TYR A 102 5.14 3.82 0.97
N ARG A 103 4.81 2.57 1.31
CA ARG A 103 5.70 1.65 2.04
C ARG A 103 7.03 1.38 1.33
N LEU A 104 6.98 1.29 0.00
CA LEU A 104 8.16 1.07 -0.85
C LEU A 104 8.97 2.36 -1.12
N GLY A 105 8.46 3.53 -0.71
CA GLY A 105 9.10 4.82 -0.96
C GLY A 105 9.09 5.27 -2.42
N LEU A 106 8.33 4.59 -3.29
CA LEU A 106 8.22 4.88 -4.72
C LEU A 106 7.32 6.07 -5.02
N TRP A 107 6.51 6.47 -4.04
CA TRP A 107 5.60 7.58 -4.15
C TRP A 107 5.53 8.30 -2.81
N ARG A 108 5.42 9.63 -2.86
CA ARG A 108 5.29 10.48 -1.69
C ARG A 108 4.14 11.46 -1.89
N PRO A 109 3.25 11.60 -0.89
CA PRO A 109 2.34 12.73 -0.83
C PRO A 109 3.14 14.03 -0.95
N ARG A 110 2.84 14.82 -1.97
CA ARG A 110 3.38 16.18 -2.02
C ARG A 110 2.56 17.00 -1.01
N PRO A 111 3.20 17.76 -0.11
CA PRO A 111 2.45 18.74 0.67
C PRO A 111 1.77 19.67 -0.32
N VAL A 112 0.44 19.64 -0.35
CA VAL A 112 -0.33 20.66 -1.06
C VAL A 112 -0.25 21.87 -0.13
N ASP A 113 0.67 22.77 -0.47
CA ASP A 113 0.95 24.08 0.11
C ASP A 113 0.17 24.42 1.38
N LEU A 114 0.87 24.31 2.51
CA LEU A 114 0.44 24.84 3.80
C LEU A 114 0.55 26.38 3.79
N GLN A 115 -0.21 27.06 2.94
CA GLN A 115 -0.35 28.53 2.96
C GLN A 115 -1.77 28.96 2.55
N LYS A 116 -2.61 29.25 3.55
CA LYS A 116 -3.53 30.40 3.63
C LYS A 116 -4.22 30.42 4.99
#